data_AF-A0A1M4DXG9-F1
#
_entry.id   AF-A0A1M4DXG9-F1
#
_cell.length_a   1.000
_cell.length_b   1.000
_cell.length_c   1.000
_cell.angle_alpha   90.00
_cell.angle_beta   90.00
_cell.angle_gamma   90.00
#
_symmetry.space_group_name_H-M   'P 1'
#
loop_
_entity.id
_entity.type
_entity.pdbx_description
1 polymer ?
#
loop_
_entity_poly.entity_id
_entity_poly.type
_entity_poly.pdbx_seq_one_letter_code
_entity_poly.pdbx_strand_id
1 'polypeptide(L)'
;MTIALRYAARSDVGLLREGNEDSAYASGRLLAVADGMGGHAHGEVASSVAIAAMASLEEAQQGGDLLNAIEAAVRDANRKLHEMVGRDPSLKGMGTTLTAMLWNGTQVALVHVGDSRAYLLRRGELYQITHDHTLVQQLVDDGRITPEEAATHPQRSILLRALDGSGEVDPDLTLREAQVGDRYLLCSDGLSGVVSAETLHATLTNIDDPEEVVRQLIDLANRGGGPDNITCVLADVLEITDGQQVPVEAAVVGAAGMSRLHGSPQDTSPGRVNAVTAPQPVITDDEFDEQDVPQASRRSGRRRRVWPVLVTVFGIGVVAVGVGGYFGYQWTQDQFFVGARGDEVVVFQGIQRELGPFPLFHVSKPTGKQLSKLSEADQALIRSGIPVTTEAEGITRINSLKFADSEPKEEQETTAEASPTPTPSASATATKTKQQ
;
A
#
# COMPACT_ATOMS: atom_id res chain seq x y z
N MET A 1 -35.87 -20.51 9.56
CA MET A 1 -35.91 -19.38 8.63
C MET A 1 -34.92 -19.68 7.53
N THR A 2 -35.35 -19.59 6.28
CA THR A 2 -34.47 -19.76 5.12
C THR A 2 -34.08 -18.37 4.66
N ILE A 3 -32.78 -18.09 4.60
CA ILE A 3 -32.26 -16.81 4.14
C ILE A 3 -31.55 -16.97 2.80
N ALA A 4 -31.53 -15.89 2.02
CA ALA A 4 -30.80 -15.76 0.78
C ALA A 4 -29.96 -14.49 0.79
N LEU A 5 -28.89 -14.49 -0.01
CA LEU A 5 -28.09 -13.29 -0.25
C LEU A 5 -28.45 -12.69 -1.61
N ARG A 6 -28.79 -11.40 -1.61
CA ARG A 6 -28.76 -10.58 -2.83
C ARG A 6 -27.48 -9.76 -2.78
N TYR A 7 -26.59 -9.97 -3.74
CA TYR A 7 -25.23 -9.42 -3.69
C TYR A 7 -24.85 -8.68 -4.97
N ALA A 8 -23.85 -7.81 -4.85
CA ALA A 8 -23.17 -7.15 -5.96
C ALA A 8 -21.69 -7.02 -5.64
N ALA A 9 -20.83 -7.07 -6.66
CA ALA A 9 -19.39 -6.92 -6.52
C ALA A 9 -18.85 -5.98 -7.59
N ARG A 10 -17.98 -5.05 -7.21
CA ARG A 10 -17.26 -4.17 -8.14
C ARG A 10 -15.82 -4.04 -7.72
N SER A 11 -14.98 -3.87 -8.73
CA SER A 11 -13.55 -3.60 -8.58
C SER A 11 -13.14 -2.61 -9.67
N ASP A 12 -12.31 -1.64 -9.30
CA ASP A 12 -11.80 -0.57 -10.15
C ASP A 12 -10.30 -0.38 -9.88
N VAL A 13 -9.54 -0.07 -10.93
CA VAL A 13 -8.08 0.14 -10.83
C VAL A 13 -7.77 1.39 -9.97
N GLY A 14 -8.70 2.33 -9.86
CA GLY A 14 -8.43 3.65 -9.34
C GLY A 14 -7.79 4.56 -10.39
N LEU A 15 -7.28 5.70 -9.95
CA LEU A 15 -6.74 6.74 -10.83
C LEU A 15 -5.21 6.79 -10.86
N LEU A 16 -4.53 6.17 -9.88
CA LEU A 16 -3.07 6.25 -9.72
C LEU A 16 -2.32 4.95 -9.99
N ARG A 17 -2.99 3.79 -9.96
CA ARG A 17 -2.36 2.48 -10.20
C ARG A 17 -2.39 2.12 -11.69
N GLU A 18 -1.40 1.35 -12.15
CA GLU A 18 -1.33 0.89 -13.56
C GLU A 18 -2.12 -0.40 -13.81
N GLY A 19 -2.33 -1.20 -12.77
CA GLY A 19 -3.04 -2.48 -12.81
C GLY A 19 -3.89 -2.68 -11.57
N ASN A 20 -4.72 -3.73 -11.60
CA ASN A 20 -5.59 -4.09 -10.48
C ASN A 20 -5.06 -5.36 -9.80
N GLU A 21 -4.56 -5.20 -8.59
CA GLU A 21 -4.06 -6.31 -7.77
C GLU A 21 -5.12 -6.84 -6.81
N ASP A 22 -6.28 -6.18 -6.69
CA ASP A 22 -7.40 -6.68 -5.91
C ASP A 22 -8.11 -7.82 -6.63
N SER A 23 -8.69 -8.74 -5.85
CA SER A 23 -9.62 -9.76 -6.31
C SER A 23 -10.81 -9.87 -5.37
N ALA A 24 -12.00 -10.13 -5.92
CA ALA A 24 -13.16 -10.41 -5.10
C ALA A 24 -14.09 -11.46 -5.71
N TYR A 25 -14.88 -12.07 -4.83
CA TYR A 25 -15.85 -13.12 -5.12
C TYR A 25 -17.13 -12.89 -4.34
N ALA A 26 -18.28 -13.06 -4.99
CA ALA A 26 -19.57 -12.97 -4.34
C ALA A 26 -20.54 -14.01 -4.91
N SER A 27 -21.22 -14.73 -4.03
CA SER A 27 -22.23 -15.71 -4.37
C SER A 27 -23.35 -15.77 -3.33
N GLY A 28 -24.31 -16.67 -3.52
CA GLY A 28 -25.38 -16.92 -2.55
C GLY A 28 -24.90 -17.44 -1.18
N ARG A 29 -23.62 -17.81 -1.04
CA ARG A 29 -23.07 -18.39 0.20
C ARG A 29 -21.69 -17.88 0.61
N LEU A 30 -20.93 -17.27 -0.29
CA LEU A 30 -19.56 -16.84 -0.05
C LEU A 30 -19.37 -15.41 -0.54
N LEU A 31 -18.83 -14.56 0.33
CA LEU A 31 -18.30 -13.25 -0.04
C LEU A 31 -16.82 -13.23 0.32
N ALA A 32 -15.96 -12.72 -0.56
CA ALA A 32 -14.54 -12.59 -0.28
C ALA A 32 -13.94 -11.38 -1.02
N VAL A 33 -13.03 -10.69 -0.36
CA VAL A 33 -12.18 -9.64 -0.92
C VAL A 33 -10.74 -9.94 -0.51
N ALA A 34 -9.82 -9.81 -1.46
CA ALA A 34 -8.40 -9.97 -1.26
C ALA A 34 -7.67 -8.82 -1.97
N ASP A 35 -6.94 -8.04 -1.20
CA ASP A 35 -6.09 -6.94 -1.69
C ASP A 35 -4.68 -7.49 -1.92
N GLY A 36 -4.24 -7.51 -3.16
CA GLY A 36 -2.96 -8.07 -3.57
C GLY A 36 -1.84 -7.06 -3.40
N MET A 37 -0.75 -7.47 -2.76
CA MET A 37 0.45 -6.65 -2.63
C MET A 37 1.67 -7.38 -3.17
N GLY A 38 2.54 -6.61 -3.81
CA GLY A 38 3.83 -7.06 -4.30
C GLY A 38 4.45 -5.96 -5.15
N GLY A 39 5.78 -5.96 -5.27
CA GLY A 39 6.37 -5.24 -6.41
C GLY A 39 6.04 -5.97 -7.71
N HIS A 40 6.13 -5.31 -8.87
CA HIS A 40 5.69 -5.91 -10.16
C HIS A 40 4.27 -6.52 -10.08
N ALA A 41 3.84 -7.28 -11.10
CA ALA A 41 2.52 -7.91 -11.15
C ALA A 41 2.43 -9.16 -10.25
N HIS A 42 2.92 -9.11 -9.01
CA HIS A 42 2.87 -10.25 -8.10
C HIS A 42 1.67 -10.20 -7.15
N GLY A 43 1.13 -9.01 -6.87
CA GLY A 43 -0.09 -8.87 -6.04
C GLY A 43 -1.32 -9.49 -6.70
N GLU A 44 -1.48 -9.32 -8.03
CA GLU A 44 -2.58 -9.92 -8.79
C GLU A 44 -2.61 -11.46 -8.68
N VAL A 45 -1.44 -12.09 -8.65
CA VAL A 45 -1.29 -13.54 -8.51
C VAL A 45 -1.67 -13.96 -7.09
N ALA A 46 -1.20 -13.22 -6.09
CA ALA A 46 -1.47 -13.53 -4.70
C ALA A 46 -2.98 -13.45 -4.37
N SER A 47 -3.63 -12.35 -4.74
CA SER A 47 -5.07 -12.14 -4.46
C SER A 47 -5.95 -13.12 -5.22
N SER A 48 -5.62 -13.42 -6.49
CA SER A 48 -6.38 -14.39 -7.29
C SER A 48 -6.28 -15.82 -6.73
N VAL A 49 -5.12 -16.23 -6.23
CA VAL A 49 -4.93 -17.53 -5.57
C VAL A 49 -5.74 -17.62 -4.28
N ALA A 50 -5.77 -16.56 -3.47
CA ALA A 50 -6.56 -16.52 -2.25
C ALA A 50 -8.07 -16.63 -2.54
N ILE A 51 -8.56 -15.85 -3.51
CA ILE A 51 -9.97 -15.92 -3.93
C ILE A 51 -10.32 -17.28 -4.54
N ALA A 52 -9.44 -17.89 -5.34
CA ALA A 52 -9.68 -19.22 -5.90
C ALA A 52 -9.76 -20.31 -4.82
N ALA A 53 -8.93 -20.22 -3.78
CA ALA A 53 -9.01 -21.12 -2.63
C ALA A 53 -10.34 -20.95 -1.88
N MET A 54 -10.81 -19.72 -1.67
CA MET A 54 -12.13 -19.47 -1.07
C MET A 54 -13.26 -20.01 -1.94
N ALA A 55 -13.24 -19.77 -3.25
CA ALA A 55 -14.28 -20.22 -4.17
C ALA A 55 -14.46 -21.75 -4.16
N SER A 56 -13.41 -22.52 -3.87
CA SER A 56 -13.52 -23.98 -3.73
C SER A 56 -14.46 -24.42 -2.59
N LEU A 57 -14.73 -23.54 -1.63
CA LEU A 57 -15.67 -23.83 -0.55
C LEU A 57 -17.09 -23.96 -1.05
N GLU A 58 -17.47 -23.34 -2.17
CA GLU A 58 -18.82 -23.43 -2.75
C GLU A 58 -19.29 -24.86 -2.96
N GLU A 59 -18.38 -25.70 -3.46
CA GLU A 59 -18.61 -27.11 -3.80
C GLU A 59 -18.62 -28.01 -2.57
N ALA A 60 -18.15 -27.53 -1.42
CA ALA A 60 -18.09 -28.31 -0.18
C ALA A 60 -19.51 -28.54 0.40
N GLN A 61 -19.73 -29.75 0.92
CA GLN A 61 -21.02 -30.18 1.47
C GLN A 61 -21.54 -29.25 2.57
N GLN A 62 -22.80 -28.84 2.45
CA GLN A 62 -23.52 -28.10 3.48
C GLN A 62 -23.68 -28.97 4.74
N GLY A 63 -23.28 -28.45 5.91
CA GLY A 63 -23.42 -29.14 7.21
C GLY A 63 -22.11 -29.45 7.95
N GLY A 64 -20.95 -29.14 7.36
CA GLY A 64 -19.66 -29.15 8.07
C GLY A 64 -19.48 -27.95 9.01
N ASP A 65 -18.49 -28.02 9.89
CA ASP A 65 -18.06 -26.90 10.72
C ASP A 65 -17.49 -25.78 9.83
N LEU A 66 -18.19 -24.63 9.81
CA LEU A 66 -17.85 -23.51 8.94
C LEU A 66 -16.48 -22.92 9.27
N LEU A 67 -16.12 -22.85 10.56
CA LEU A 67 -14.84 -22.27 10.97
C LEU A 67 -13.69 -23.14 10.50
N ASN A 68 -13.81 -24.45 10.69
CA ASN A 68 -12.81 -25.40 10.19
C ASN A 68 -12.71 -25.38 8.66
N ALA A 69 -13.85 -25.27 7.95
CA ALA A 69 -13.85 -25.20 6.49
C ALA A 69 -13.14 -23.94 5.97
N ILE A 70 -13.49 -22.77 6.50
CA ILE A 70 -12.90 -21.50 6.06
C ILE A 70 -11.43 -21.40 6.47
N GLU A 71 -11.05 -21.87 7.67
CA GLU A 71 -9.66 -21.93 8.11
C GLU A 71 -8.82 -22.85 7.22
N ALA A 72 -9.35 -24.04 6.87
CA ALA A 72 -8.67 -24.95 5.96
C ALA A 72 -8.44 -24.32 4.58
N ALA A 73 -9.39 -23.53 4.07
CA ALA A 73 -9.24 -22.81 2.82
C ALA A 73 -8.20 -21.68 2.91
N VAL A 74 -8.07 -20.99 4.05
CA VAL A 74 -7.00 -20.00 4.27
C VAL A 74 -5.63 -20.67 4.30
N ARG A 75 -5.51 -21.78 5.03
CA ARG A 75 -4.27 -22.59 5.06
C ARG A 75 -3.93 -23.13 3.66
N ASP A 76 -4.92 -23.50 2.87
CA ASP A 76 -4.75 -23.91 1.47
C ASP A 76 -4.23 -22.78 0.58
N ALA A 77 -4.83 -21.58 0.69
CA ALA A 77 -4.35 -20.38 0.01
C ALA A 77 -2.88 -20.09 0.34
N ASN A 78 -2.54 -20.03 1.64
CA ASN A 78 -1.17 -19.74 2.07
C ASN A 78 -0.17 -20.80 1.60
N ARG A 79 -0.55 -22.09 1.64
CA ARG A 79 0.29 -23.17 1.12
C ARG A 79 0.53 -23.04 -0.39
N LYS A 80 -0.49 -22.69 -1.18
CA LYS A 80 -0.34 -22.47 -2.63
C LYS A 80 0.60 -21.30 -2.91
N LEU A 81 0.50 -20.20 -2.16
CA LEU A 81 1.45 -19.08 -2.27
C LEU A 81 2.88 -19.52 -1.93
N HIS A 82 3.05 -20.30 -0.86
CA HIS A 82 4.36 -20.86 -0.49
C HIS A 82 4.97 -21.72 -1.60
N GLU A 83 4.17 -22.61 -2.20
CA GLU A 83 4.62 -23.46 -3.31
C GLU A 83 5.01 -22.63 -4.55
N MET A 84 4.27 -21.55 -4.84
CA MET A 84 4.58 -20.65 -5.95
C MET A 84 5.92 -19.94 -5.74
N VAL A 85 6.15 -19.35 -4.56
CA VAL A 85 7.43 -18.72 -4.21
C VAL A 85 8.58 -19.74 -4.23
N GLY A 86 8.33 -20.98 -3.82
CA GLY A 86 9.31 -22.07 -3.89
C GLY A 86 9.68 -22.49 -5.31
N ARG A 87 8.74 -22.42 -6.26
CA ARG A 87 8.99 -22.72 -7.69
C ARG A 87 9.63 -21.55 -8.42
N ASP A 88 9.23 -20.33 -8.09
CA ASP A 88 9.75 -19.10 -8.68
C ASP A 88 10.14 -18.08 -7.59
N PRO A 89 11.44 -18.01 -7.25
CA PRO A 89 11.92 -17.05 -6.25
C PRO A 89 11.72 -15.58 -6.61
N SER A 90 11.39 -15.24 -7.87
CA SER A 90 11.08 -13.86 -8.27
C SER A 90 9.76 -13.37 -7.68
N LEU A 91 8.85 -14.29 -7.31
CA LEU A 91 7.59 -14.00 -6.62
C LEU A 91 7.78 -13.70 -5.12
N LYS A 92 9.02 -13.68 -4.63
CA LYS A 92 9.31 -13.40 -3.22
C LYS A 92 8.83 -11.99 -2.87
N GLY A 93 8.05 -11.91 -1.80
CA GLY A 93 7.44 -10.66 -1.34
C GLY A 93 6.06 -10.40 -1.94
N MET A 94 5.50 -11.31 -2.74
CA MET A 94 4.06 -11.29 -2.99
C MET A 94 3.31 -11.63 -1.71
N GLY A 95 2.16 -11.00 -1.54
CA GLY A 95 1.21 -11.38 -0.52
C GLY A 95 -0.16 -10.79 -0.82
N THR A 96 -1.13 -11.12 0.00
CA THR A 96 -2.46 -10.55 -0.13
C THR A 96 -3.15 -10.51 1.22
N THR A 97 -4.04 -9.55 1.40
CA THR A 97 -5.03 -9.60 2.47
C THR A 97 -6.12 -10.62 2.12
N LEU A 98 -6.92 -11.01 3.10
CA LEU A 98 -8.10 -11.81 2.86
C LEU A 98 -9.15 -11.50 3.91
N THR A 99 -10.31 -11.03 3.45
CA THR A 99 -11.51 -10.96 4.27
C THR A 99 -12.60 -11.74 3.57
N ALA A 100 -13.14 -12.77 4.23
CA ALA A 100 -14.18 -13.60 3.65
C ALA A 100 -15.26 -13.99 4.66
N MET A 101 -16.48 -14.16 4.16
CA MET A 101 -17.65 -14.54 4.93
C MET A 101 -18.34 -15.73 4.25
N LEU A 102 -18.59 -16.80 5.00
CA LEU A 102 -19.21 -18.03 4.53
C LEU A 102 -20.50 -18.30 5.29
N TRP A 103 -21.60 -18.50 4.56
CA TRP A 103 -22.92 -18.76 5.13
C TRP A 103 -23.25 -20.26 5.19
N ASN A 104 -24.03 -20.64 6.20
CA ASN A 104 -24.77 -21.90 6.29
C ASN A 104 -26.07 -21.64 7.04
N GLY A 105 -27.18 -21.46 6.31
CA GLY A 105 -28.39 -20.91 6.90
C GLY A 105 -28.11 -19.54 7.53
N THR A 106 -28.50 -19.33 8.78
CA THR A 106 -28.26 -18.08 9.51
C THR A 106 -26.87 -17.97 10.14
N GLN A 107 -26.06 -19.04 10.12
CA GLN A 107 -24.71 -18.98 10.65
C GLN A 107 -23.74 -18.43 9.61
N VAL A 108 -22.85 -17.54 10.05
CA VAL A 108 -21.85 -16.90 9.20
C VAL A 108 -20.48 -17.02 9.86
N ALA A 109 -19.55 -17.69 9.18
CA ALA A 109 -18.14 -17.64 9.56
C ALA A 109 -17.48 -16.46 8.86
N LEU A 110 -16.80 -15.60 9.63
CA LEU A 110 -15.95 -14.52 9.14
C LEU A 110 -14.50 -14.90 9.38
N VAL A 111 -13.68 -14.84 8.34
CA VAL A 111 -12.22 -14.92 8.41
C VAL A 111 -11.60 -13.61 7.94
N HIS A 112 -10.55 -13.17 8.61
CA HIS A 112 -9.89 -11.91 8.30
C HIS A 112 -8.37 -11.97 8.53
N VAL A 113 -7.62 -11.47 7.55
CA VAL A 113 -6.19 -11.21 7.60
C VAL A 113 -5.87 -9.95 6.78
N GLY A 114 -5.36 -8.90 7.41
CA GLY A 114 -4.85 -7.72 6.71
C GLY A 114 -5.63 -6.48 7.12
N ASP A 115 -5.84 -5.55 6.21
CA ASP A 115 -6.54 -4.28 6.43
C ASP A 115 -7.73 -4.05 5.50
N SER A 116 -8.06 -5.03 4.66
CA SER A 116 -9.40 -5.13 4.07
C SER A 116 -10.45 -5.21 5.19
N ARG A 117 -11.61 -4.58 5.00
CA ARG A 117 -12.60 -4.45 6.07
C ARG A 117 -13.91 -5.12 5.73
N ALA A 118 -14.58 -5.66 6.75
CA ALA A 118 -15.99 -6.00 6.68
C ALA A 118 -16.81 -5.12 7.61
N TYR A 119 -17.97 -4.69 7.12
CA TYR A 119 -18.95 -3.91 7.85
C TYR A 119 -20.31 -4.61 7.86
N LEU A 120 -21.08 -4.40 8.92
CA LEU A 120 -22.46 -4.80 9.09
C LEU A 120 -23.32 -3.57 9.32
N LEU A 121 -24.27 -3.30 8.44
CA LEU A 121 -25.37 -2.39 8.69
C LEU A 121 -26.55 -3.21 9.24
N ARG A 122 -26.90 -2.97 10.50
CA ARG A 122 -28.02 -3.65 11.18
C ARG A 122 -28.84 -2.64 11.96
N ARG A 123 -30.15 -2.60 11.69
CA ARG A 123 -31.11 -1.70 12.36
C ARG A 123 -30.70 -0.22 12.28
N GLY A 124 -30.13 0.19 11.14
CA GLY A 124 -29.71 1.56 10.88
C GLY A 124 -28.36 1.96 11.46
N GLU A 125 -27.64 1.06 12.14
CA GLU A 125 -26.30 1.30 12.70
C GLU A 125 -25.24 0.54 11.90
N LEU A 126 -24.11 1.19 11.60
CA LEU A 126 -22.98 0.60 10.87
C LEU A 126 -21.88 0.18 11.85
N TYR A 127 -21.48 -1.09 11.79
CA TYR A 127 -20.43 -1.65 12.61
C TYR A 127 -19.31 -2.17 11.72
N GLN A 128 -18.07 -1.76 11.97
CA GLN A 128 -16.92 -2.50 11.48
C GLN A 128 -16.80 -3.81 12.28
N ILE A 129 -16.78 -4.95 11.59
CA ILE A 129 -16.78 -6.28 12.22
C ILE A 129 -15.44 -7.01 12.10
N THR A 130 -14.47 -6.40 11.43
CA THR A 130 -13.06 -6.81 11.36
C THR A 130 -12.17 -5.83 12.12
N HIS A 131 -10.98 -6.28 12.52
CA HIS A 131 -9.98 -5.44 13.18
C HIS A 131 -8.71 -5.42 12.34
N ASP A 132 -8.29 -4.23 11.91
CA ASP A 132 -7.20 -4.10 10.95
C ASP A 132 -5.87 -4.62 11.52
N HIS A 133 -5.17 -5.46 10.76
CA HIS A 133 -3.83 -5.92 11.08
C HIS A 133 -2.75 -4.96 10.60
N THR A 134 -2.89 -3.66 10.91
CA THR A 134 -1.92 -2.61 10.56
C THR A 134 -1.09 -2.15 11.76
N LEU A 135 0.09 -1.58 11.50
CA LEU A 135 0.93 -0.98 12.53
C LEU A 135 0.17 0.11 13.30
N VAL A 136 -0.59 0.95 12.60
CA VAL A 136 -1.32 2.06 13.22
C VAL A 136 -2.46 1.56 14.10
N GLN A 137 -3.14 0.48 13.70
CA GLN A 137 -4.16 -0.13 14.54
C GLN A 137 -3.55 -0.67 15.84
N GLN A 138 -2.39 -1.32 15.78
CA GLN A 138 -1.68 -1.76 16.98
C GLN A 138 -1.28 -0.56 17.88
N LEU A 139 -0.82 0.55 17.30
CA LEU A 139 -0.50 1.75 18.06
C LEU A 139 -1.73 2.37 18.73
N VAL A 140 -2.90 2.30 18.09
CA VAL A 140 -4.18 2.73 18.68
C VAL A 140 -4.58 1.81 19.84
N ASP A 141 -4.48 0.49 19.64
CA ASP A 141 -4.83 -0.51 20.66
C ASP A 141 -3.94 -0.38 21.91
N ASP A 142 -2.65 -0.06 21.70
CA ASP A 142 -1.69 0.23 22.77
C ASP A 142 -1.89 1.61 23.43
N GLY A 143 -2.84 2.42 22.93
CA GLY A 143 -3.11 3.78 23.42
C GLY A 143 -1.98 4.78 23.14
N ARG A 144 -1.13 4.50 22.15
CA ARG A 144 0.04 5.33 21.78
C ARG A 144 -0.32 6.46 20.84
N ILE A 145 -1.35 6.28 20.02
CA ILE A 145 -1.91 7.30 19.13
C ILE A 145 -3.44 7.23 19.19
N THR A 146 -4.13 8.30 18.82
CA THR A 146 -5.59 8.29 18.69
C THR A 146 -6.03 7.74 17.33
N PRO A 147 -7.29 7.30 17.18
CA PRO A 147 -7.84 6.88 15.88
C PRO A 147 -7.73 7.98 14.80
N GLU A 148 -7.87 9.25 15.19
CA GLU A 148 -7.74 10.40 14.28
C GLU A 148 -6.29 10.58 13.80
N GLU A 149 -5.32 10.37 14.69
CA GLU A 149 -3.89 10.39 14.34
C GLU A 149 -3.52 9.23 13.41
N ALA A 150 -4.09 8.03 13.66
CA ALA A 150 -3.88 6.85 12.82
C ALA A 150 -4.29 7.08 11.36
N ALA A 151 -5.40 7.77 11.12
CA ALA A 151 -5.92 8.03 9.77
C ALA A 151 -4.97 8.87 8.90
N THR A 152 -4.15 9.74 9.51
CA THR A 152 -3.19 10.61 8.80
C THR A 152 -1.74 10.16 8.94
N HIS A 153 -1.50 9.05 9.64
CA HIS A 153 -0.16 8.59 9.95
C HIS A 153 0.61 8.18 8.67
N PRO A 154 1.91 8.52 8.54
CA PRO A 154 2.72 8.18 7.37
C PRO A 154 2.86 6.66 7.12
N GLN A 155 2.76 5.86 8.20
CA GLN A 155 2.90 4.41 8.16
C GLN A 155 1.56 3.67 8.28
N ARG A 156 0.43 4.30 7.90
CA ARG A 156 -0.91 3.70 8.04
C ARG A 156 -1.10 2.42 7.21
N SER A 157 -0.42 2.30 6.08
CA SER A 157 -0.52 1.14 5.17
C SER A 157 0.51 0.03 5.49
N ILE A 158 1.22 0.09 6.63
CA ILE A 158 2.13 -0.99 7.01
C ILE A 158 1.31 -2.13 7.62
N LEU A 159 1.20 -3.23 6.89
CA LEU A 159 0.58 -4.48 7.33
C LEU A 159 1.50 -5.27 8.27
N LEU A 160 0.90 -5.81 9.34
CA LEU A 160 1.54 -6.72 10.30
C LEU A 160 1.23 -8.18 10.01
N ARG A 161 0.10 -8.45 9.34
CA ARG A 161 -0.32 -9.81 8.95
C ARG A 161 -0.89 -9.81 7.54
N ALA A 162 -0.51 -10.82 6.78
CA ALA A 162 -0.98 -11.06 5.42
C ALA A 162 -0.80 -12.53 5.03
N LEU A 163 -1.39 -12.94 3.91
CA LEU A 163 -1.10 -14.21 3.26
C LEU A 163 0.06 -14.00 2.29
N ASP A 164 1.28 -14.36 2.68
CA ASP A 164 2.49 -14.19 1.86
C ASP A 164 3.22 -15.51 1.57
N GLY A 165 2.62 -16.64 1.97
CA GLY A 165 3.23 -17.96 1.86
C GLY A 165 4.41 -18.16 2.80
N SER A 166 4.69 -17.23 3.72
CA SER A 166 5.72 -17.38 4.73
C SER A 166 5.11 -17.87 6.04
N GLY A 167 5.69 -18.93 6.61
CA GLY A 167 5.29 -19.45 7.92
C GLY A 167 3.83 -19.94 8.03
N GLU A 168 3.37 -20.06 9.27
CA GLU A 168 1.97 -20.35 9.59
C GLU A 168 1.16 -19.05 9.66
N VAL A 169 -0.05 -19.08 9.11
CA VAL A 169 -1.00 -17.96 9.19
C VAL A 169 -1.95 -18.21 10.35
N ASP A 170 -2.12 -17.18 11.19
CA ASP A 170 -3.08 -17.15 12.28
C ASP A 170 -4.17 -16.10 11.95
N PRO A 171 -5.26 -16.51 11.26
CA PRO A 171 -6.31 -15.60 10.85
C PRO A 171 -7.32 -15.35 11.97
N ASP A 172 -7.90 -14.15 11.98
CA ASP A 172 -8.99 -13.85 12.90
C ASP A 172 -10.25 -14.57 12.42
N LEU A 173 -10.77 -15.48 13.25
CA LEU A 173 -11.93 -16.32 12.95
C LEU A 173 -13.05 -16.04 13.94
N THR A 174 -14.22 -15.66 13.42
CA THR A 174 -15.40 -15.41 14.26
C THR A 174 -16.66 -16.03 13.67
N LEU A 175 -17.50 -16.62 14.52
CA LEU A 175 -18.83 -17.10 14.14
C LEU A 175 -19.88 -16.05 14.53
N ARG A 176 -20.78 -15.75 13.60
CA ARG A 176 -21.83 -14.75 13.73
C ARG A 176 -23.17 -15.31 13.28
N GLU A 177 -24.24 -14.61 13.66
CA GLU A 177 -25.61 -14.92 13.23
C GLU A 177 -26.13 -13.80 12.33
N ALA A 178 -26.55 -14.17 11.13
CA ALA A 178 -27.22 -13.31 10.16
C ALA A 178 -28.73 -13.20 10.47
N GLN A 179 -29.24 -11.99 10.33
CA GLN A 179 -30.66 -11.65 10.49
C GLN A 179 -31.18 -11.08 9.17
N VAL A 180 -32.45 -11.33 8.89
CA VAL A 180 -33.14 -10.72 7.74
C VAL A 180 -33.06 -9.19 7.86
N GLY A 181 -32.69 -8.53 6.76
CA GLY A 181 -32.48 -7.10 6.69
C GLY A 181 -31.05 -6.64 7.05
N ASP A 182 -30.16 -7.58 7.40
CA ASP A 182 -28.74 -7.25 7.50
C ASP A 182 -28.16 -6.93 6.12
N ARG A 183 -27.26 -5.95 6.11
CA ARG A 183 -26.45 -5.61 4.93
C ARG A 183 -24.97 -5.68 5.29
N TYR A 184 -24.24 -6.51 4.57
CA TYR A 184 -22.80 -6.70 4.72
C TYR A 184 -22.05 -6.01 3.60
N LEU A 185 -20.95 -5.34 3.93
CA LEU A 185 -20.01 -4.73 2.98
C LEU A 185 -18.61 -5.27 3.28
N LEU A 186 -17.95 -5.89 2.30
CA LEU A 186 -16.52 -6.16 2.33
C LEU A 186 -15.83 -5.20 1.37
N CYS A 187 -14.67 -4.65 1.75
CA CYS A 187 -13.91 -3.77 0.86
C CYS A 187 -12.40 -3.79 1.10
N SER A 188 -11.62 -3.47 0.07
CA SER A 188 -10.19 -3.16 0.20
C SER A 188 -9.96 -1.79 0.87
N ASP A 189 -8.70 -1.51 1.22
CA ASP A 189 -8.31 -0.25 1.85
C ASP A 189 -8.49 0.95 0.89
N GLY A 190 -8.45 0.72 -0.42
CA GLY A 190 -8.70 1.75 -1.43
C GLY A 190 -10.09 2.37 -1.36
N LEU A 191 -11.09 1.66 -0.78
CA LEU A 191 -12.37 2.27 -0.42
C LEU A 191 -12.30 2.98 0.94
N SER A 192 -11.92 2.24 1.98
CA SER A 192 -12.04 2.71 3.38
C SER A 192 -10.99 3.76 3.78
N GLY A 193 -9.92 3.89 3.01
CA GLY A 193 -8.88 4.90 3.17
C GLY A 193 -9.26 6.28 2.63
N VAL A 194 -10.30 6.38 1.79
CA VAL A 194 -10.76 7.66 1.21
C VAL A 194 -12.23 7.97 1.50
N VAL A 195 -13.09 6.95 1.65
CA VAL A 195 -14.50 7.12 1.97
C VAL A 195 -14.70 6.99 3.48
N SER A 196 -15.21 8.04 4.12
CA SER A 196 -15.42 8.07 5.57
C SER A 196 -16.54 7.12 6.02
N ALA A 197 -16.52 6.71 7.29
CA ALA A 197 -17.54 5.85 7.88
C ALA A 197 -18.95 6.46 7.79
N GLU A 198 -19.08 7.78 7.92
CA GLU A 198 -20.36 8.49 7.77
C GLU A 198 -20.88 8.42 6.33
N THR A 199 -19.98 8.53 5.36
CA THR A 199 -20.32 8.44 3.94
C THR A 199 -20.70 7.01 3.55
N LEU A 200 -19.98 6.00 4.09
CA LEU A 200 -20.35 4.59 3.97
C LEU A 200 -21.75 4.36 4.55
N HIS A 201 -22.00 4.78 5.80
CA HIS A 201 -23.29 4.65 6.47
C HIS A 201 -24.43 5.29 5.66
N ALA A 202 -24.25 6.52 5.21
CA ALA A 202 -25.25 7.23 4.42
C ALA A 202 -25.53 6.52 3.08
N THR A 203 -24.50 6.02 2.40
CA THR A 203 -24.67 5.33 1.10
C THR A 203 -25.38 3.99 1.29
N LEU A 204 -24.96 3.21 2.30
CA LEU A 204 -25.55 1.91 2.63
C LEU A 204 -27.00 2.03 3.14
N THR A 205 -27.38 3.16 3.74
CA THR A 205 -28.73 3.37 4.28
C THR A 205 -29.71 3.91 3.24
N ASN A 206 -29.26 4.77 2.33
CA ASN A 206 -30.15 5.53 1.45
C ASN A 206 -30.40 4.89 0.06
N ILE A 207 -29.69 3.82 -0.28
CA ILE A 207 -29.76 3.18 -1.59
C ILE A 207 -30.14 1.71 -1.39
N ASP A 208 -31.27 1.28 -1.95
CA ASP A 208 -31.75 -0.08 -1.74
C ASP A 208 -31.04 -1.13 -2.62
N ASP A 209 -30.64 -0.76 -3.83
CA ASP A 209 -30.07 -1.68 -4.82
C ASP A 209 -28.56 -1.90 -4.60
N PRO A 210 -28.09 -3.14 -4.35
CA PRO A 210 -26.67 -3.44 -4.15
C PRO A 210 -25.76 -3.01 -5.28
N GLU A 211 -26.18 -3.14 -6.55
CA GLU A 211 -25.38 -2.73 -7.71
C GLU A 211 -25.15 -1.21 -7.71
N GLU A 212 -26.19 -0.44 -7.40
CA GLU A 212 -26.10 1.02 -7.33
C GLU A 212 -25.23 1.48 -6.14
N VAL A 213 -25.32 0.77 -5.00
CA VAL A 213 -24.45 1.02 -3.85
C VAL A 213 -22.98 0.83 -4.21
N VAL A 214 -22.60 -0.35 -4.73
CA VAL A 214 -21.19 -0.62 -5.06
C VAL A 214 -20.68 0.34 -6.12
N ARG A 215 -21.50 0.68 -7.13
CA ARG A 215 -21.16 1.68 -8.15
C ARG A 215 -20.92 3.06 -7.54
N GLN A 216 -21.80 3.51 -6.64
CA GLN A 216 -21.66 4.80 -5.98
C GLN A 216 -20.46 4.84 -5.03
N LEU A 217 -20.14 3.74 -4.33
CA LEU A 217 -18.96 3.64 -3.47
C LEU A 217 -17.65 3.77 -4.28
N ILE A 218 -17.55 3.09 -5.42
CA ILE A 218 -16.41 3.24 -6.35
C ILE A 218 -16.32 4.70 -6.85
N ASP A 219 -17.44 5.30 -7.27
CA ASP A 219 -17.46 6.69 -7.74
C ASP A 219 -16.98 7.67 -6.65
N LEU A 220 -17.40 7.45 -5.39
CA LEU A 220 -16.99 8.27 -4.25
C LEU A 220 -15.50 8.13 -3.96
N ALA A 221 -14.97 6.91 -3.99
CA ALA A 221 -13.54 6.66 -3.81
C ALA A 221 -12.69 7.32 -4.92
N ASN A 222 -13.12 7.20 -6.17
CA ASN A 222 -12.47 7.87 -7.30
C ASN A 222 -12.56 9.40 -7.22
N ARG A 223 -13.68 9.97 -6.73
CA ARG A 223 -13.78 11.41 -6.44
C ARG A 223 -12.87 11.85 -5.29
N GLY A 224 -12.58 10.95 -4.35
CA GLY A 224 -11.59 11.13 -3.30
C GLY A 224 -10.13 11.10 -3.78
N GLY A 225 -9.91 10.90 -5.09
CA GLY A 225 -8.60 10.88 -5.73
C GLY A 225 -8.19 9.51 -6.26
N GLY A 226 -8.91 8.44 -5.90
CA GLY A 226 -8.63 7.06 -6.35
C GLY A 226 -7.17 6.65 -6.22
N PRO A 227 -6.57 6.75 -5.01
CA PRO A 227 -5.13 6.55 -4.83
C PRO A 227 -4.69 5.09 -4.97
N ASP A 228 -5.64 4.15 -4.85
CA ASP A 228 -5.40 2.71 -4.89
C ASP A 228 -6.43 1.97 -5.75
N ASN A 229 -6.26 0.66 -5.90
CA ASN A 229 -7.29 -0.25 -6.36
C ASN A 229 -8.47 -0.24 -5.38
N ILE A 230 -9.69 -0.23 -5.91
CA ILE A 230 -10.90 -0.07 -5.10
C ILE A 230 -11.80 -1.25 -5.39
N THR A 231 -11.98 -2.12 -4.39
CA THR A 231 -12.81 -3.31 -4.52
C THR A 231 -13.80 -3.39 -3.38
N CYS A 232 -15.06 -3.70 -3.70
CA CYS A 232 -16.08 -3.94 -2.69
C CYS A 232 -17.12 -4.97 -3.12
N VAL A 233 -17.64 -5.68 -2.12
CA VAL A 233 -18.72 -6.65 -2.24
C VAL A 233 -19.80 -6.29 -1.24
N LEU A 234 -21.02 -6.13 -1.72
CA LEU A 234 -22.20 -5.89 -0.90
C LEU A 234 -23.11 -7.12 -0.92
N ALA A 235 -23.72 -7.47 0.22
CA ALA A 235 -24.78 -8.46 0.28
C ALA A 235 -25.88 -8.09 1.27
N ASP A 236 -27.13 -8.24 0.82
CA ASP A 236 -28.34 -8.11 1.62
C ASP A 236 -28.86 -9.48 2.01
N VAL A 237 -29.17 -9.66 3.29
CA VAL A 237 -29.83 -10.87 3.81
C VAL A 237 -31.33 -10.73 3.64
N LEU A 238 -31.89 -11.52 2.74
CA LEU A 238 -33.32 -11.56 2.44
C LEU A 238 -33.95 -12.81 3.05
N GLU A 239 -35.20 -12.69 3.48
CA GLU A 239 -36.05 -13.85 3.74
C GLU A 239 -36.52 -14.44 2.41
N ILE A 240 -36.37 -15.75 2.24
CA ILE A 240 -36.92 -16.46 1.09
C ILE A 240 -37.98 -17.44 1.54
N THR A 241 -39.09 -17.44 0.79
CA THR A 241 -40.13 -18.48 0.88
C THR A 241 -39.83 -19.55 -0.16
N ASP A 242 -40.20 -20.81 0.09
CA ASP A 242 -39.97 -21.92 -0.84
C ASP A 242 -40.40 -21.56 -2.28
N GLY A 243 -39.45 -21.60 -3.23
CA GLY A 243 -39.69 -21.38 -4.66
C GLY A 243 -39.15 -20.07 -5.27
N GLN A 244 -38.59 -19.14 -4.48
CA GLN A 244 -37.90 -17.96 -5.03
C GLN A 244 -36.49 -18.32 -5.55
N GLN A 245 -36.24 -18.06 -6.84
CA GLN A 245 -34.91 -18.19 -7.44
C GLN A 245 -34.08 -16.94 -7.16
N VAL A 246 -33.01 -17.10 -6.39
CA VAL A 246 -31.96 -16.09 -6.19
C VAL A 246 -31.00 -16.19 -7.39
N PRO A 247 -30.41 -15.08 -7.88
CA PRO A 247 -29.40 -15.16 -8.94
C PRO A 247 -28.33 -16.20 -8.58
N VAL A 248 -28.09 -17.12 -9.50
CA VAL A 248 -27.26 -18.33 -9.27
C VAL A 248 -25.80 -18.10 -9.65
N GLU A 249 -25.50 -17.03 -10.39
CA GLU A 249 -24.16 -16.82 -10.95
C GLU A 249 -23.26 -16.06 -9.97
N ALA A 250 -22.14 -16.67 -9.61
CA ALA A 250 -21.14 -16.04 -8.76
C ALA A 250 -20.47 -14.87 -9.51
N ALA A 251 -20.41 -13.70 -8.87
CA ALA A 251 -19.68 -12.55 -9.36
C ALA A 251 -18.20 -12.68 -8.97
N VAL A 252 -17.31 -12.62 -9.96
CA VAL A 252 -15.86 -12.58 -9.75
C VAL A 252 -15.32 -11.34 -10.43
N VAL A 253 -14.63 -10.48 -9.67
CA VAL A 253 -14.13 -9.18 -10.13
C VAL A 253 -12.67 -8.98 -9.72
N GLY A 254 -12.02 -7.97 -10.30
CA GLY A 254 -10.58 -7.71 -10.10
C GLY A 254 -9.70 -8.69 -10.90
N ALA A 255 -8.48 -8.92 -10.42
CA ALA A 255 -7.51 -9.83 -11.05
C ALA A 255 -8.06 -11.24 -11.27
N ALA A 256 -8.81 -11.78 -10.30
CA ALA A 256 -9.48 -13.08 -10.42
C ALA A 256 -10.51 -13.13 -11.58
N GLY A 257 -11.16 -12.00 -11.90
CA GLY A 257 -12.08 -11.90 -13.05
C GLY A 257 -11.34 -11.88 -14.39
N MET A 258 -10.16 -11.26 -14.43
CA MET A 258 -9.34 -11.15 -15.64
C MET A 258 -8.64 -12.47 -16.01
N SER A 259 -8.19 -13.26 -15.03
CA SER A 259 -7.55 -14.57 -15.31
C SER A 259 -8.49 -15.56 -16.00
N ARG A 260 -9.81 -15.51 -15.78
CA ARG A 260 -10.77 -16.35 -16.51
C ARG A 260 -10.86 -16.01 -18.01
N LEU A 261 -10.54 -14.77 -18.40
CA LEU A 261 -10.52 -14.35 -19.80
C LEU A 261 -9.24 -14.77 -20.53
N HIS A 262 -8.19 -15.23 -19.82
CA HIS A 262 -6.91 -15.61 -20.40
C HIS A 262 -6.58 -17.12 -20.26
N GLY A 263 -7.50 -17.93 -19.70
CA GLY A 263 -7.46 -19.39 -19.75
C GLY A 263 -8.14 -19.96 -21.00
N SER A 264 -7.45 -20.86 -21.70
CA SER A 264 -7.78 -21.53 -22.98
C SER A 264 -9.27 -21.75 -23.34
N PRO A 265 -9.64 -21.62 -24.63
CA PRO A 265 -10.98 -21.91 -25.13
C PRO A 265 -11.22 -23.42 -25.17
N GLN A 266 -12.07 -23.94 -24.29
CA GLN A 266 -12.70 -25.25 -24.48
C GLN A 266 -14.21 -25.18 -24.21
N ASP A 267 -14.94 -25.40 -25.30
CA ASP A 267 -16.30 -25.90 -25.43
C ASP A 267 -17.37 -25.38 -24.46
N THR A 268 -18.06 -24.33 -24.89
CA THR A 268 -19.51 -24.24 -24.67
C THR A 268 -20.18 -24.02 -26.02
N SER A 269 -21.06 -24.95 -26.38
CA SER A 269 -21.76 -25.02 -27.66
C SER A 269 -22.45 -23.71 -28.06
N PRO A 270 -22.37 -23.27 -29.34
CA PRO A 270 -23.01 -22.06 -29.80
C PRO A 270 -24.50 -22.32 -30.01
N GLY A 271 -25.32 -21.93 -29.03
CA GLY A 271 -26.72 -22.34 -29.02
C GLY A 271 -27.68 -21.43 -28.27
N ARG A 272 -27.49 -20.10 -28.28
CA ARG A 272 -28.58 -19.10 -28.16
C ARG A 272 -28.02 -17.68 -28.14
N VAL A 273 -27.86 -17.09 -29.32
CA VAL A 273 -27.96 -15.64 -29.47
C VAL A 273 -28.88 -15.41 -30.66
N ASN A 274 -30.14 -15.09 -30.37
CA ASN A 274 -31.13 -14.70 -31.37
C ASN A 274 -31.51 -13.25 -31.11
N ALA A 275 -31.43 -12.47 -32.19
CA ALA A 275 -31.96 -11.11 -32.39
C ALA A 275 -31.23 -10.01 -31.59
N VAL A 276 -30.72 -8.95 -32.22
CA VAL A 276 -31.39 -8.12 -33.23
C VAL A 276 -30.41 -7.68 -34.33
N THR A 277 -30.77 -8.00 -35.56
CA THR A 277 -30.18 -7.56 -36.82
C THR A 277 -30.79 -6.22 -37.24
N ALA A 278 -29.98 -5.26 -37.68
CA ALA A 278 -30.33 -4.37 -38.79
C ALA A 278 -29.08 -3.69 -39.40
N PRO A 279 -29.09 -3.40 -40.71
CA PRO A 279 -27.90 -3.48 -41.57
C PRO A 279 -27.35 -2.11 -42.01
N GLN A 280 -26.08 -2.09 -42.42
CA GLN A 280 -25.50 -0.96 -43.16
C GLN A 280 -25.81 -1.09 -44.66
N PRO A 281 -26.09 0.00 -45.39
CA PRO A 281 -26.03 0.01 -46.83
C PRO A 281 -24.76 0.70 -47.36
N VAL A 282 -24.27 0.09 -48.43
CA VAL A 282 -23.17 0.47 -49.32
C VAL A 282 -23.65 1.56 -50.30
N ILE A 283 -22.71 2.41 -50.73
CA ILE A 283 -22.86 3.55 -51.64
C ILE A 283 -23.16 3.08 -53.08
N THR A 284 -24.04 3.81 -53.79
CA THR A 284 -24.01 3.96 -55.26
C THR A 284 -24.44 5.37 -55.65
N ASP A 285 -23.69 5.97 -56.57
CA ASP A 285 -23.94 7.27 -57.23
C ASP A 285 -25.14 7.19 -58.21
N ASP A 286 -25.95 8.25 -58.29
CA ASP A 286 -26.33 8.90 -59.56
C ASP A 286 -27.23 10.15 -59.34
N GLU A 287 -27.10 11.07 -60.30
CA GLU A 287 -27.58 12.45 -60.45
C GLU A 287 -29.09 12.69 -60.25
N PHE A 288 -29.49 13.89 -59.80
CA PHE A 288 -30.38 14.83 -60.52
C PHE A 288 -30.56 16.16 -59.76
N ASP A 289 -30.73 17.19 -60.56
CA ASP A 289 -30.52 18.62 -60.33
C ASP A 289 -31.79 19.39 -59.88
N GLU A 290 -31.58 20.66 -59.52
CA GLU A 290 -32.51 21.82 -59.54
C GLU A 290 -33.28 22.31 -58.28
N GLN A 291 -32.88 23.55 -57.90
CA GLN A 291 -33.68 24.77 -57.62
C GLN A 291 -33.84 25.31 -56.17
N ASP A 292 -32.92 26.23 -55.84
CA ASP A 292 -33.06 27.59 -55.26
C ASP A 292 -34.21 27.97 -54.28
N VAL A 293 -33.83 28.25 -53.02
CA VAL A 293 -34.49 29.24 -52.12
C VAL A 293 -33.42 29.86 -51.16
N PRO A 294 -33.46 31.17 -50.79
CA PRO A 294 -32.24 31.96 -50.58
C PRO A 294 -31.69 32.01 -49.14
N GLN A 295 -30.43 32.48 -49.09
CA GLN A 295 -29.51 32.61 -47.95
C GLN A 295 -30.06 33.36 -46.73
N ALA A 296 -29.86 32.77 -45.54
CA ALA A 296 -29.72 33.48 -44.28
C ALA A 296 -28.68 32.82 -43.36
N SER A 297 -27.58 33.54 -43.13
CA SER A 297 -26.57 33.41 -42.06
C SER A 297 -25.97 32.03 -41.73
N ARG A 298 -24.74 31.84 -42.23
CA ARG A 298 -23.74 30.90 -41.70
C ARG A 298 -23.49 31.14 -40.20
N ARG A 299 -23.70 30.12 -39.36
CA ARG A 299 -22.95 29.95 -38.11
C ARG A 299 -21.94 28.83 -38.32
N SER A 300 -20.68 29.21 -38.47
CA SER A 300 -19.54 28.30 -38.52
C SER A 300 -19.41 27.54 -37.20
N GLY A 301 -19.31 26.22 -37.28
CA GLY A 301 -18.91 25.36 -36.17
C GLY A 301 -17.53 25.78 -35.68
N ARG A 302 -17.46 26.27 -34.44
CA ARG A 302 -16.21 26.61 -33.77
C ARG A 302 -15.45 25.31 -33.50
N ARG A 303 -14.52 24.97 -34.41
CA ARG A 303 -13.46 23.97 -34.22
C ARG A 303 -12.81 24.25 -32.86
N ARG A 304 -13.10 23.45 -31.83
CA ARG A 304 -12.46 23.56 -30.51
C ARG A 304 -10.97 23.33 -30.74
N ARG A 305 -10.18 24.40 -30.69
CA ARG A 305 -8.73 24.34 -30.66
C ARG A 305 -8.37 23.52 -29.42
N VAL A 306 -7.90 22.29 -29.62
CA VAL A 306 -7.25 21.41 -28.61
C VAL A 306 -5.85 21.90 -28.23
N TRP A 307 -5.35 22.90 -28.94
CA TRP A 307 -4.03 23.48 -28.75
C TRP A 307 -3.77 24.13 -27.36
N PRO A 308 -4.71 24.84 -26.70
CA PRO A 308 -4.42 25.41 -25.38
C PRO A 308 -4.34 24.33 -24.29
N VAL A 309 -5.07 23.21 -24.40
CA VAL A 309 -5.02 22.11 -23.42
C VAL A 309 -3.67 21.39 -23.47
N LEU A 310 -3.15 21.13 -24.68
CA LEU A 310 -1.82 20.53 -24.85
C LEU A 310 -0.70 21.45 -24.34
N VAL A 311 -0.83 22.77 -24.49
CA VAL A 311 0.13 23.74 -23.96
C VAL A 311 0.09 23.79 -22.43
N THR A 312 -1.09 23.66 -21.81
CA THR A 312 -1.21 23.61 -20.34
C THR A 312 -0.61 22.34 -19.75
N VAL A 313 -0.87 21.17 -20.34
CA VAL A 313 -0.30 19.89 -19.90
C VAL A 313 1.22 19.89 -20.05
N PHE A 314 1.75 20.41 -21.17
CA PHE A 314 3.18 20.55 -21.37
C PHE A 314 3.81 21.53 -20.36
N GLY A 315 3.14 22.65 -20.08
CA GLY A 315 3.59 23.62 -19.07
C GLY A 315 3.69 23.03 -17.66
N ILE A 316 2.70 22.23 -17.24
CA ILE A 316 2.69 21.55 -15.93
C ILE A 316 3.83 20.52 -15.86
N GLY A 317 4.06 19.76 -16.93
CA GLY A 317 5.17 18.81 -17.01
C GLY A 317 6.54 19.47 -16.85
N VAL A 318 6.77 20.61 -17.52
CA VAL A 318 8.04 21.36 -17.40
C VAL A 318 8.24 21.90 -15.98
N VAL A 319 7.18 22.39 -15.33
CA VAL A 319 7.25 22.85 -13.94
C VAL A 319 7.53 21.68 -12.98
N ALA A 320 6.87 20.53 -13.15
CA ALA A 320 7.12 19.36 -12.31
C ALA A 320 8.55 18.83 -12.43
N VAL A 321 9.11 18.80 -13.66
CA VAL A 321 10.52 18.44 -13.88
C VAL A 321 11.47 19.46 -13.27
N GLY A 322 11.16 20.76 -13.37
CA GLY A 322 11.94 21.83 -12.74
C GLY A 322 11.92 21.74 -11.20
N VAL A 323 10.76 21.46 -10.61
CA VAL A 323 10.58 21.30 -9.16
C VAL A 323 11.29 20.03 -8.67
N GLY A 324 11.10 18.90 -9.35
CA GLY A 324 11.81 17.65 -9.03
C GLY A 324 13.33 17.79 -9.17
N GLY A 325 13.81 18.47 -10.21
CA GLY A 325 15.22 18.79 -10.39
C GLY A 325 15.77 19.73 -9.31
N TYR A 326 14.98 20.71 -8.87
CA TYR A 326 15.35 21.63 -7.79
C TYR A 326 15.46 20.92 -6.44
N PHE A 327 14.48 20.09 -6.07
CA PHE A 327 14.52 19.32 -4.82
C PHE A 327 15.59 18.22 -4.84
N GLY A 328 15.80 17.55 -5.98
CA GLY A 328 16.91 16.62 -6.16
C GLY A 328 18.28 17.32 -6.07
N TYR A 329 18.40 18.53 -6.61
CA TYR A 329 19.61 19.35 -6.47
C TYR A 329 19.81 19.79 -5.02
N GLN A 330 18.79 20.25 -4.31
CA GLN A 330 18.92 20.59 -2.88
C GLN A 330 19.36 19.40 -2.03
N TRP A 331 18.74 18.23 -2.21
CA TRP A 331 19.09 17.03 -1.46
C TRP A 331 20.55 16.59 -1.69
N THR A 332 21.07 16.76 -2.91
CA THR A 332 22.49 16.47 -3.21
C THR A 332 23.46 17.47 -2.56
N GLN A 333 23.03 18.71 -2.31
CA GLN A 333 23.87 19.74 -1.65
C GLN A 333 23.94 19.58 -0.12
N ASP A 334 23.04 18.83 0.50
CA ASP A 334 23.00 18.61 1.96
C ASP A 334 23.87 17.44 2.44
N GLN A 335 24.57 16.76 1.53
CA GLN A 335 25.43 15.62 1.85
C GLN A 335 26.90 16.04 1.86
N PHE A 336 27.64 15.65 2.89
CA PHE A 336 29.08 15.88 2.99
C PHE A 336 29.80 14.55 3.22
N PHE A 337 31.01 14.42 2.67
CA PHE A 337 31.86 13.28 2.97
C PHE A 337 33.33 13.67 2.99
N VAL A 338 34.13 12.97 3.80
CA VAL A 338 35.59 13.11 3.82
C VAL A 338 36.18 12.10 2.85
N GLY A 339 36.99 12.57 1.89
CA GLY A 339 37.61 11.72 0.90
C GLY A 339 39.02 12.18 0.53
N ALA A 340 39.67 11.43 -0.37
CA ALA A 340 40.99 11.76 -0.89
C ALA A 340 40.91 12.36 -2.31
N ARG A 341 41.62 13.46 -2.54
CA ARG A 341 41.90 13.98 -3.89
C ARG A 341 43.42 13.90 -4.13
N GLY A 342 43.85 12.86 -4.84
CA GLY A 342 45.28 12.57 -4.99
C GLY A 342 45.89 12.19 -3.63
N ASP A 343 46.89 12.95 -3.17
CA ASP A 343 47.54 12.76 -1.86
C ASP A 343 47.02 13.73 -0.78
N GLU A 344 45.91 14.44 -1.01
CA GLU A 344 45.33 15.37 -0.04
C GLU A 344 43.99 14.86 0.50
N VAL A 345 43.78 14.98 1.81
CA VAL A 345 42.49 14.72 2.47
C VAL A 345 41.62 15.97 2.36
N VAL A 346 40.42 15.85 1.79
CA VAL A 346 39.52 16.99 1.55
C VAL A 346 38.10 16.65 1.99
N VAL A 347 37.34 17.68 2.36
CA VAL A 347 35.90 17.57 2.58
C VAL A 347 35.19 17.86 1.27
N PHE A 348 34.42 16.90 0.79
CA PHE A 348 33.57 17.01 -0.37
C PHE A 348 32.12 17.30 0.03
N GLN A 349 31.44 18.11 -0.77
CA GLN A 349 30.01 18.34 -0.69
C GLN A 349 29.35 17.70 -1.91
N GLY A 350 28.45 16.74 -1.69
CA GLY A 350 27.80 15.92 -2.72
C GLY A 350 27.69 14.44 -2.39
N ILE A 351 27.23 13.64 -3.35
CA ILE A 351 27.06 12.19 -3.23
C ILE A 351 28.24 11.48 -3.89
N GLN A 352 28.81 10.50 -3.20
CA GLN A 352 29.88 9.63 -3.70
C GLN A 352 29.36 8.57 -4.70
N ARG A 353 28.67 9.01 -5.75
CA ARG A 353 28.29 8.21 -6.91
C ARG A 353 28.53 9.00 -8.18
N GLU A 354 29.23 8.39 -9.13
CA GLU A 354 29.40 8.95 -10.47
C GLU A 354 28.16 8.65 -11.31
N LEU A 355 27.45 9.69 -11.75
CA LEU A 355 26.32 9.59 -12.68
C LEU A 355 26.84 9.97 -14.07
N GLY A 356 27.49 9.01 -14.74
CA GLY A 356 28.11 9.23 -16.05
C GLY A 356 29.28 10.22 -15.98
N PRO A 357 29.47 11.11 -16.98
CA PRO A 357 30.66 11.96 -17.09
C PRO A 357 30.69 13.18 -16.14
N PHE A 358 29.71 13.32 -15.25
CA PHE A 358 29.58 14.50 -14.37
C PHE A 358 29.82 14.11 -12.90
N PRO A 359 30.90 14.60 -12.26
CA PRO A 359 31.07 14.41 -10.83
C PRO A 359 30.01 15.22 -10.06
N LEU A 360 29.17 14.54 -9.28
CA LEU A 360 28.12 15.15 -8.44
C LEU A 360 28.63 15.62 -7.07
N PHE A 361 29.94 15.86 -6.96
CA PHE A 361 30.58 16.34 -5.76
C PHE A 361 31.64 17.38 -6.13
N HIS A 362 31.81 18.38 -5.26
CA HIS A 362 32.84 19.40 -5.40
C HIS A 362 33.65 19.51 -4.11
N VAL A 363 34.88 20.01 -4.21
CA VAL A 363 35.73 20.25 -3.04
C VAL A 363 35.18 21.47 -2.31
N SER A 364 34.64 21.26 -1.12
CA SER A 364 34.17 22.32 -0.24
C SER A 364 35.36 23.00 0.46
N LYS A 365 36.30 22.20 0.99
CA LYS A 365 37.48 22.73 1.69
C LYS A 365 38.74 21.88 1.53
N PRO A 366 39.83 22.43 0.97
CA PRO A 366 41.15 21.81 1.05
C PRO A 366 41.70 21.95 2.46
N THR A 367 42.29 20.88 3.01
CA THR A 367 42.80 20.88 4.38
C THR A 367 44.33 20.94 4.45
N GLY A 368 45.02 20.81 3.31
CA GLY A 368 46.49 20.80 3.23
C GLY A 368 47.15 19.58 3.89
N LYS A 369 46.36 18.63 4.41
CA LYS A 369 46.87 17.44 5.09
C LYS A 369 47.08 16.29 4.10
N GLN A 370 48.28 15.71 4.15
CA GLN A 370 48.67 14.64 3.23
C GLN A 370 48.13 13.28 3.69
N LEU A 371 47.53 12.54 2.76
CA LEU A 371 46.99 11.20 2.95
C LEU A 371 48.11 10.21 3.27
N SER A 372 49.27 10.37 2.63
CA SER A 372 50.50 9.60 2.87
C SER A 372 51.03 9.66 4.30
N LYS A 373 50.62 10.65 5.10
CA LYS A 373 51.03 10.81 6.52
C LYS A 373 50.11 10.11 7.51
N LEU A 374 49.12 9.36 7.03
CA LEU A 374 48.16 8.59 7.83
C LEU A 374 48.49 7.10 7.82
N SER A 375 47.98 6.37 8.82
CA SER A 375 48.11 4.91 8.89
C SER A 375 47.45 4.24 7.68
N GLU A 376 47.93 3.06 7.25
CA GLU A 376 47.34 2.34 6.11
C GLU A 376 45.84 2.05 6.28
N ALA A 377 45.40 1.82 7.53
CA ALA A 377 43.99 1.63 7.87
C ALA A 377 43.17 2.91 7.66
N ASP A 378 43.69 4.08 8.09
CA ASP A 378 43.02 5.37 7.91
C ASP A 378 43.01 5.80 6.43
N GLN A 379 44.06 5.46 5.67
CA GLN A 379 44.13 5.69 4.24
C GLN A 379 43.04 4.91 3.49
N ALA A 380 42.81 3.65 3.85
CA ALA A 380 41.76 2.83 3.25
C ALA A 380 40.36 3.40 3.56
N LEU A 381 40.15 3.85 4.81
CA LEU A 381 38.88 4.40 5.27
C LEU A 381 38.53 5.75 4.60
N ILE A 382 39.52 6.63 4.39
CA ILE A 382 39.33 7.89 3.66
C ILE A 382 39.09 7.64 2.17
N ARG A 383 39.77 6.65 1.57
CA ARG A 383 39.54 6.26 0.17
C ARG A 383 38.13 5.69 -0.05
N SER A 384 37.58 4.99 0.93
CA SER A 384 36.18 4.51 0.86
C SER A 384 35.15 5.63 1.03
N GLY A 385 35.55 6.81 1.51
CA GLY A 385 34.68 7.95 1.76
C GLY A 385 33.90 7.81 3.07
N ILE A 386 34.08 8.77 3.97
CA ILE A 386 33.43 8.78 5.29
C ILE A 386 32.27 9.77 5.24
N PRO A 387 31.00 9.33 5.36
CA PRO A 387 29.87 10.23 5.36
C PRO A 387 29.88 11.10 6.63
N VAL A 388 29.61 12.39 6.48
CA VAL A 388 29.50 13.35 7.59
C VAL A 388 28.29 14.26 7.34
N THR A 389 27.64 14.72 8.41
CA THR A 389 26.40 15.51 8.30
C THR A 389 26.68 16.99 8.04
N THR A 390 27.86 17.49 8.39
CA THR A 390 28.25 18.89 8.19
C THR A 390 29.74 19.02 7.86
N GLU A 391 30.11 20.12 7.20
CA GLU A 391 31.51 20.48 6.94
C GLU A 391 32.35 20.55 8.24
N ALA A 392 31.78 21.11 9.31
CA ALA A 392 32.44 21.23 10.61
C ALA A 392 32.73 19.87 11.26
N GLU A 393 31.81 18.92 11.11
CA GLU A 393 32.01 17.53 11.53
C GLU A 393 33.13 16.86 10.72
N GLY A 394 33.16 17.07 9.40
CA GLY A 394 34.24 16.60 8.52
C GLY A 394 35.62 17.10 8.97
N ILE A 395 35.74 18.39 9.30
CA ILE A 395 36.99 18.99 9.80
C ILE A 395 37.38 18.40 11.16
N THR A 396 36.41 18.24 12.06
CA THR A 396 36.65 17.64 13.39
C THR A 396 37.14 16.20 13.26
N ARG A 397 36.55 15.45 12.33
CA ARG A 397 36.96 14.07 12.03
C ARG A 397 38.37 14.01 11.47
N ILE A 398 38.71 14.89 10.52
CA ILE A 398 40.06 15.01 9.97
C ILE A 398 41.05 15.42 11.07
N ASN A 399 40.67 16.25 12.04
CA ASN A 399 41.56 16.63 13.14
C ASN A 399 41.76 15.53 14.19
N SER A 400 40.84 14.57 14.29
CA SER A 400 40.96 13.41 15.16
C SER A 400 41.92 12.33 14.62
N LEU A 401 42.29 12.41 13.34
CA LEU A 401 43.24 11.48 12.72
C LEU A 401 44.68 11.85 13.09
N LYS A 402 45.49 10.84 13.38
CA LYS A 402 46.90 11.00 13.77
C LYS A 402 47.77 11.10 12.53
N PHE A 403 48.18 12.32 12.18
CA PHE A 403 49.16 12.57 11.12
C PHE A 403 50.57 12.49 11.70
N ALA A 404 51.49 11.88 10.94
CA ALA A 404 52.87 11.64 11.36
C ALA A 404 53.69 12.90 11.73
N ASP A 405 53.23 14.11 11.37
CA ASP A 405 53.96 15.37 11.57
C ASP A 405 53.38 16.28 12.67
N SER A 406 52.66 15.75 13.65
CA SER A 406 52.29 16.56 14.83
C SER A 406 53.48 16.67 15.78
N GLU A 407 54.23 17.77 15.68
CA GLU A 407 55.24 18.14 16.68
C GLU A 407 54.60 18.23 18.10
N PRO A 408 55.28 17.73 19.14
CA PRO A 408 54.74 17.71 20.49
C PRO A 408 54.74 19.10 21.12
N LYS A 409 53.61 19.52 21.69
CA LYS A 409 53.57 20.65 22.62
C LYS A 409 54.38 20.29 23.88
N GLU A 410 55.44 21.04 24.11
CA GLU A 410 56.38 20.92 25.24
C GLU A 410 55.67 20.81 26.60
N GLU A 411 56.01 19.75 27.34
CA GLU A 411 55.89 19.70 28.81
C GLU A 411 57.05 20.50 29.41
N GLN A 412 56.75 21.57 30.13
CA GLN A 412 57.71 22.22 31.02
C GLN A 412 57.71 21.49 32.37
N GLU A 413 58.73 20.68 32.60
CA GLU A 413 59.17 20.31 33.95
C GLU A 413 59.57 21.57 34.73
N THR A 414 58.96 21.78 35.90
CA THR A 414 59.55 22.57 36.98
C THR A 414 59.81 21.68 38.18
N THR A 415 61.07 21.69 38.56
CA THR A 415 61.77 21.00 39.63
C THR A 415 61.17 21.23 41.01
N ALA A 416 61.26 20.19 41.85
CA ALA A 416 60.88 20.19 43.26
C ALA A 416 61.78 21.12 44.11
N GLU A 417 61.17 21.94 44.97
CA GLU A 417 61.82 22.47 46.16
C GLU A 417 60.81 22.81 47.29
N ALA A 418 61.02 22.17 48.44
CA ALA A 418 60.63 22.51 49.83
C ALA A 418 59.22 23.08 50.16
N SER A 419 58.48 22.34 51.00
CA SER A 419 57.45 22.89 51.89
C SER A 419 57.83 22.63 53.36
N PRO A 420 57.78 23.63 54.25
CA PRO A 420 57.68 23.42 55.68
C PRO A 420 56.21 23.50 56.17
N THR A 421 55.88 22.63 57.12
CA THR A 421 54.69 22.66 58.00
C THR A 421 54.69 23.94 58.87
N PRO A 422 53.53 24.45 59.35
CA PRO A 422 52.99 24.05 60.67
C PRO A 422 51.44 23.88 60.67
N THR A 423 50.86 22.81 61.25
CA THR A 423 50.34 22.69 62.64
C THR A 423 48.80 22.86 62.73
N PRO A 424 48.10 22.16 63.66
CA PRO A 424 46.80 21.53 63.42
C PRO A 424 45.64 22.10 64.27
N SER A 425 44.42 21.57 64.10
CA SER A 425 43.38 21.66 65.14
C SER A 425 42.37 20.49 65.12
N ALA A 426 42.27 19.86 66.29
CA ALA A 426 41.21 19.11 66.97
C ALA A 426 40.10 18.39 66.16
N SER A 427 39.93 17.06 66.28
CA SER A 427 39.26 16.29 67.36
C SER A 427 37.76 16.56 67.56
N ALA A 428 36.93 15.56 67.25
CA ALA A 428 35.87 15.07 68.13
C ALA A 428 35.35 13.69 67.67
N THR A 429 35.57 12.71 68.53
CA THR A 429 34.99 11.36 68.53
C THR A 429 33.74 11.35 69.41
N ALA A 430 32.67 10.64 69.02
CA ALA A 430 31.96 9.65 69.86
C ALA A 430 30.59 9.26 69.24
N THR A 431 30.38 8.02 68.78
CA THR A 431 29.99 6.78 69.53
C THR A 431 28.47 6.64 69.69
N LYS A 432 27.89 5.56 69.14
CA LYS A 432 27.21 4.48 69.89
C LYS A 432 26.45 3.52 68.96
N THR A 433 26.85 2.24 69.00
CA THR A 433 25.90 1.12 68.98
C THR A 433 26.34 0.15 70.07
N LYS A 434 25.43 -0.14 71.00
CA LYS A 434 25.62 -1.02 72.16
C LYS A 434 24.81 -2.30 71.93
N GLN A 435 25.45 -3.46 72.10
CA GLN A 435 24.79 -4.74 72.36
C GLN A 435 24.44 -4.84 73.85
N GLN A 436 23.25 -5.40 74.09
CA GLN A 436 22.69 -6.05 75.30
C GLN A 436 22.61 -5.25 76.61
#